data_AF-A0A4R6EZH6-F1
#
_entry.id   AF-A0A4R6EZH6-F1
#
_cell.length_a   1.000
_cell.length_b   1.000
_cell.length_c   1.000
_cell.angle_alpha   90.00
_cell.angle_beta   90.00
_cell.angle_gamma   90.00
#
_symmetry.space_group_name_H-M   'P 1'
#
loop_
_entity.id
_entity.type
_entity.pdbx_description
1 polymer ?
#
loop_
_entity_poly.entity_id
_entity_poly.type
_entity_poly.pdbx_seq_one_letter_code
_entity_poly.pdbx_strand_id
1 'polypeptide(L)'
;MADILLLDNIDSFTYNLADQLRASGHNVVIYRNHVPAQTLIERLATMDNPVLMLSPGPGAPSEAGCMPELLTRLRGKLPIIGICLGHQAIVEAYGGYVGQAGEILHGKASSIEHDGQGMFAGLTNPLPVARYHSLVGSNIPAGLTINASYNGMVMAVRHDADRVVGFQFHPESILTSHGARLLEQTLEWALQKLEPANTLQPILEKLYQAQTLTQPESHQLFSAVVRGEVKPEQLAAALVSMKVRGEQPQEIAGAATALLENAAPFPRPDYPFADIVGTGGDGSNSINISTASAFVAAACGLKVAKHGNRSVSSKSGSSDLLAAFGINLEMNAEKSREALDELGVCFLFAPKYHTGFRHAMPVRQQLKTRTLFNVLGPLINPAHPPIALIGVYSPELVLPIAETLRVLGYQRAAVVHSGGMDEVSLHAPTVVAELKDGEIQSYQLTADDFGLTPYHQEQLAGGTPEENRDILSRLLQGKGEAAHEAAVSANVAMLMRLHGHEDLKANVQQVLDVLHSGAAYDRVTALAARG
;
A
#
# COMPACT_ATOMS: atom_id res chain seq x y z
N MET A 1 -23.56 12.46 20.18
CA MET A 1 -23.55 11.99 21.58
C MET A 1 -22.23 11.29 21.81
N ALA A 2 -21.55 11.60 22.91
CA ALA A 2 -20.22 11.09 23.23
C ALA A 2 -20.29 10.22 24.47
N ASP A 3 -19.49 9.17 24.51
CA ASP A 3 -19.21 8.42 25.74
C ASP A 3 -17.95 8.99 26.38
N ILE A 4 -18.09 9.61 27.55
CA ILE A 4 -17.04 10.34 28.25
C ILE A 4 -16.64 9.56 29.50
N LEU A 5 -15.37 9.18 29.58
CA LEU A 5 -14.75 8.72 30.82
C LEU A 5 -14.14 9.94 31.50
N LEU A 6 -14.79 10.41 32.57
CA LEU A 6 -14.30 11.51 33.40
C LEU A 6 -13.44 10.96 34.53
N LEU A 7 -12.14 11.22 34.47
CA LEU A 7 -11.20 10.88 35.53
C LEU A 7 -11.25 11.96 36.61
N ASP A 8 -11.78 11.59 37.77
CA ASP A 8 -11.91 12.42 38.97
C ASP A 8 -10.59 12.41 39.76
N ASN A 9 -9.87 13.54 39.69
CA ASN A 9 -8.65 13.83 40.44
C ASN A 9 -8.90 14.45 41.82
N ILE A 10 -10.05 14.13 42.45
CA ILE A 10 -10.41 14.55 43.81
C ILE A 10 -10.69 16.06 43.88
N ASP A 11 -11.54 16.54 42.97
CA ASP A 11 -11.91 17.96 42.90
C ASP A 11 -13.43 18.17 42.95
N SER A 12 -13.85 19.25 43.61
CA SER A 12 -15.26 19.62 43.74
C SER A 12 -15.93 19.99 42.41
N PHE A 13 -15.18 20.48 41.43
CA PHE A 13 -15.70 20.87 40.11
C PHE A 13 -15.94 19.68 39.18
N THR A 14 -15.46 18.48 39.53
CA THR A 14 -15.67 17.27 38.73
C THR A 14 -17.16 17.00 38.47
N TYR A 15 -18.01 17.20 39.48
CA TYR A 15 -19.44 16.96 39.34
C TYR A 15 -20.14 18.07 38.55
N ASN A 16 -19.64 19.31 38.63
CA ASN A 16 -20.13 20.39 37.77
C ASN A 16 -19.90 20.06 36.29
N LEU A 17 -18.72 19.55 35.94
CA LEU A 17 -18.42 19.05 34.60
C LEU A 17 -19.36 17.91 34.22
N ALA A 18 -19.50 16.90 35.07
CA ALA A 18 -20.35 15.75 34.78
C ALA A 18 -21.81 16.15 34.54
N ASP A 19 -22.35 17.04 35.38
CA ASP A 19 -23.73 17.51 35.28
C ASP A 19 -23.95 18.34 34.02
N GLN A 20 -23.02 19.23 33.69
CA GLN A 20 -23.07 20.04 32.48
C GLN A 20 -23.02 19.19 31.21
N LEU A 21 -22.13 18.21 31.15
CA LEU A 21 -21.98 17.28 30.02
C LEU A 21 -23.22 16.38 29.86
N ARG A 22 -23.78 15.89 30.96
CA ARG A 22 -25.02 15.11 30.94
C ARG A 22 -26.23 15.95 30.52
N ALA A 23 -26.28 17.22 30.93
CA ALA A 23 -27.32 18.15 30.50
C ALA A 23 -27.26 18.44 28.99
N SER A 24 -26.07 18.43 28.38
CA SER A 24 -25.87 18.44 26.92
C SER A 24 -26.19 17.11 26.23
N GLY A 25 -26.60 16.07 26.98
CA GLY A 25 -27.00 14.77 26.45
C GLY A 25 -25.86 13.78 26.24
N HIS A 26 -24.65 14.02 26.74
CA HIS A 26 -23.56 13.04 26.70
C HIS A 26 -23.68 11.99 27.79
N ASN A 27 -23.12 10.81 27.53
CA ASN A 27 -23.00 9.75 28.51
C ASN A 27 -21.69 9.94 29.28
N VAL A 28 -21.74 10.09 30.61
CA VAL A 28 -20.56 10.36 31.44
C VAL A 28 -20.43 9.32 32.53
N VAL A 29 -19.33 8.57 32.50
CA VAL A 29 -18.91 7.65 33.56
C VAL A 29 -17.72 8.23 34.30
N ILE A 30 -17.77 8.23 35.64
CA ILE A 30 -16.76 8.86 36.49
C ILE A 30 -15.93 7.77 37.16
N TYR A 31 -14.61 7.87 37.07
CA TYR A 31 -13.67 6.99 37.77
C TYR A 31 -12.69 7.83 38.58
N ARG A 32 -12.34 7.37 39.78
CA ARG A 32 -11.32 8.02 40.61
C ARG A 32 -9.92 7.68 40.08
N ASN A 33 -8.99 8.61 40.23
CA ASN A 33 -7.60 8.47 39.77
C ASN A 33 -6.76 7.37 40.46
N HIS A 34 -7.28 6.71 41.51
CA HIS A 34 -6.63 5.54 42.13
C HIS A 34 -7.01 4.22 41.44
N VAL A 35 -7.94 4.23 40.48
CA VAL A 35 -8.28 3.04 39.70
C VAL A 35 -7.12 2.73 38.74
N PRO A 36 -6.70 1.46 38.59
CA PRO A 36 -5.61 1.10 37.69
C PRO A 36 -5.85 1.58 36.24
N ALA A 37 -4.84 2.16 35.61
CA ALA A 37 -4.95 2.69 34.25
C ALA A 37 -5.44 1.65 33.24
N GLN A 38 -4.97 0.39 33.38
CA GLN A 38 -5.38 -0.71 32.52
C GLN A 38 -6.89 -0.94 32.52
N THR A 39 -7.55 -0.89 33.69
CA THR A 39 -9.01 -1.05 33.81
C THR A 39 -9.75 0.07 33.08
N LEU A 40 -9.23 1.30 33.14
CA LEU A 40 -9.83 2.45 32.47
C LEU A 40 -9.65 2.38 30.94
N ILE A 41 -8.49 1.90 30.48
CA ILE A 41 -8.21 1.66 29.06
C ILE A 41 -9.16 0.59 28.49
N GLU A 42 -9.34 -0.51 29.22
CA GLU A 42 -10.29 -1.56 28.84
C GLU A 42 -11.72 -1.03 28.78
N ARG A 43 -12.11 -0.17 29.73
CA ARG A 43 -13.43 0.47 29.70
C ARG A 43 -13.59 1.38 28.48
N LEU A 44 -12.61 2.25 28.20
CA LEU A 44 -12.62 3.15 27.05
C LEU A 44 -12.73 2.39 25.71
N ALA A 45 -12.12 1.22 25.60
CA ALA A 45 -12.20 0.37 24.41
C ALA A 45 -13.61 -0.18 24.12
N THR A 46 -14.51 -0.16 25.12
CA THR A 46 -15.91 -0.63 25.00
C THR A 46 -16.93 0.50 24.79
N MET A 47 -16.47 1.75 24.72
CA MET A 47 -17.33 2.94 24.68
C MET A 47 -17.51 3.43 23.23
N ASP A 48 -18.68 3.99 22.93
CA ASP A 48 -19.02 4.51 21.60
C ASP A 48 -18.60 5.99 21.47
N ASN A 49 -17.71 6.28 20.51
CA ASN A 49 -17.08 7.60 20.37
C ASN A 49 -16.42 8.08 21.69
N PRO A 50 -15.41 7.34 22.20
CA PRO A 50 -14.87 7.57 23.53
C PRO A 50 -14.08 8.88 23.62
N VAL A 51 -14.28 9.62 24.70
CA VAL A 51 -13.45 10.76 25.10
C VAL A 51 -12.93 10.55 26.52
N LEU A 52 -11.62 10.71 26.71
CA LEU A 52 -11.04 10.77 28.05
C LEU A 52 -11.03 12.23 28.52
N MET A 53 -11.76 12.53 29.59
CA MET A 53 -11.74 13.84 30.22
C MET A 53 -11.00 13.78 31.56
N LEU A 54 -10.01 14.65 31.73
CA LEU A 54 -9.18 14.74 32.93
C LEU A 54 -9.64 15.94 33.76
N SER A 55 -10.22 15.68 34.93
CA SER A 55 -10.76 16.73 35.79
C SER A 55 -9.67 17.60 36.40
N PRO A 56 -10.03 18.77 36.97
CA PRO A 56 -9.19 19.48 37.93
C PRO A 56 -8.85 18.61 39.14
N GLY A 57 -7.88 19.05 39.93
CA GLY A 57 -7.44 18.37 41.16
C GLY A 57 -6.37 19.14 41.89
N PRO A 58 -6.12 18.82 43.17
CA PRO A 58 -5.02 19.37 43.94
C PRO A 58 -3.68 18.73 43.52
N GLY A 59 -2.58 19.38 43.91
CA GLY A 59 -1.23 18.82 43.78
C GLY A 59 -0.61 19.00 42.39
N ALA A 60 0.50 18.28 42.16
CA ALA A 60 1.21 18.29 40.88
C ALA A 60 0.72 17.16 39.96
N PRO A 61 0.83 17.29 38.61
CA PRO A 61 0.39 16.26 37.68
C PRO A 61 1.02 14.88 37.93
N SER A 62 2.29 14.84 38.35
CA SER A 62 3.03 13.62 38.67
C SER A 62 2.46 12.84 39.87
N GLU A 63 1.66 13.48 40.71
CA GLU A 63 1.04 12.89 41.90
C GLU A 63 -0.43 12.48 41.65
N ALA A 64 -0.96 12.73 40.45
CA ALA A 64 -2.36 12.54 40.11
C ALA A 64 -2.72 11.09 39.74
N GLY A 65 -2.30 10.14 40.56
CA GLY A 65 -2.64 8.72 40.42
C GLY A 65 -2.31 8.15 39.03
N CYS A 66 -3.31 7.53 38.38
CA CYS A 66 -3.14 6.90 37.07
C CYS A 66 -3.11 7.88 35.88
N MET A 67 -3.31 9.18 36.09
CA MET A 67 -3.44 10.17 35.01
C MET A 67 -2.21 10.25 34.09
N PRO A 68 -0.95 10.31 34.60
CA PRO A 68 0.24 10.35 33.74
C PRO A 68 0.42 9.11 32.88
N GLU A 69 0.09 7.93 33.42
CA GLU A 69 0.16 6.67 32.67
C GLU A 69 -0.87 6.67 31.53
N LEU A 70 -2.11 7.11 31.81
CA LEU A 70 -3.16 7.20 30.80
C LEU A 70 -2.77 8.11 29.63
N LEU A 71 -2.25 9.31 29.93
CA LEU A 71 -1.78 10.25 28.89
C LEU A 71 -0.68 9.62 28.04
N THR A 72 0.29 8.95 28.67
CA THR A 72 1.39 8.26 27.97
C THR A 72 0.87 7.18 27.03
N ARG A 73 -0.17 6.43 27.45
CA ARG A 73 -0.66 5.27 26.71
C ARG A 73 -1.75 5.58 25.68
N LEU A 74 -2.49 6.68 25.85
CA LEU A 74 -3.69 7.00 25.07
C LEU A 74 -3.58 8.21 24.16
N ARG A 75 -2.59 9.09 24.36
CA ARG A 75 -2.32 10.19 23.41
C ARG A 75 -2.21 9.64 21.98
N GLY A 76 -2.89 10.28 21.04
CA GLY A 76 -2.91 9.90 19.63
C GLY A 76 -3.78 8.69 19.30
N LYS A 77 -4.44 8.07 20.29
CA LYS A 77 -5.34 6.92 20.09
C LYS A 77 -6.82 7.28 20.24
N LEU A 78 -7.13 8.25 21.09
CA LEU A 78 -8.48 8.78 21.28
C LEU A 78 -8.41 10.24 21.77
N PRO A 79 -9.50 11.02 21.63
CA PRO A 79 -9.52 12.41 22.05
C PRO A 79 -9.39 12.59 23.57
N ILE A 80 -8.55 13.53 24.00
CA ILE A 80 -8.29 13.82 25.43
C ILE A 80 -8.54 15.29 25.73
N ILE A 81 -9.35 15.57 26.75
CA ILE A 81 -9.66 16.92 27.22
C ILE A 81 -9.17 17.07 28.67
N GLY A 82 -8.28 18.02 28.95
CA GLY A 82 -7.76 18.28 30.28
C GLY A 82 -8.18 19.64 30.84
N ILE A 83 -8.55 19.69 32.12
CA ILE A 83 -8.98 20.93 32.78
C ILE A 83 -8.13 21.16 34.03
N CYS A 84 -7.60 22.37 34.17
CA CYS A 84 -6.71 22.79 35.26
C CYS A 84 -5.53 21.80 35.45
N LEU A 85 -5.60 20.91 36.45
CA LEU A 85 -4.61 19.84 36.65
C LEU A 85 -4.48 18.93 35.41
N GLY A 86 -5.58 18.60 34.73
CA GLY A 86 -5.55 17.83 33.49
C GLY A 86 -4.83 18.55 32.35
N HIS A 87 -4.96 19.87 32.25
CA HIS A 87 -4.19 20.69 31.30
C HIS A 87 -2.69 20.64 31.61
N GLN A 88 -2.33 20.78 32.88
CA GLN A 88 -0.94 20.73 33.33
C GLN A 88 -0.30 19.37 33.02
N ALA A 89 -1.05 18.28 33.25
CA ALA A 89 -0.60 16.92 32.90
C ALA A 89 -0.40 16.74 31.39
N ILE A 90 -1.28 17.32 30.55
CA ILE A 90 -1.08 17.34 29.09
C ILE A 90 0.22 18.05 28.74
N VAL A 91 0.46 19.24 29.31
CA VAL A 91 1.69 20.00 29.04
C VAL A 91 2.94 19.16 29.37
N GLU A 92 2.99 18.52 30.54
CA GLU A 92 4.11 17.65 30.93
C GLU A 92 4.24 16.42 30.02
N ALA A 93 3.14 15.76 29.66
CA ALA A 93 3.16 14.56 28.81
C ALA A 93 3.72 14.84 27.41
N TYR A 94 3.61 16.08 26.91
CA TYR A 94 4.23 16.51 25.65
C TYR A 94 5.65 17.08 25.80
N GLY A 95 6.19 17.12 27.02
CA GLY A 95 7.55 17.59 27.31
C GLY A 95 7.66 19.06 27.70
N GLY A 96 6.54 19.73 28.01
CA GLY A 96 6.53 21.06 28.61
C GLY A 96 6.83 21.04 30.10
N TYR A 97 6.94 22.22 30.71
CA TYR A 97 7.22 22.38 32.14
C TYR A 97 6.01 22.95 32.88
N VAL A 98 5.74 22.48 34.10
CA VAL A 98 4.72 23.05 34.99
C VAL A 98 5.39 23.57 36.25
N GLY A 99 5.16 24.85 36.58
CA GLY A 99 5.76 25.51 37.74
C GLY A 99 4.78 26.42 38.48
N GLN A 100 5.22 27.05 39.58
CA GLN A 100 4.38 27.96 40.35
C GLN A 100 4.01 29.22 39.56
N ALA A 101 2.74 29.62 39.67
CA ALA A 101 2.26 30.88 39.15
C ALA A 101 2.76 32.04 40.03
N GLY A 102 3.29 33.11 39.41
CA GLY A 102 3.81 34.27 40.14
C GLY A 102 2.77 35.04 40.97
N GLU A 103 1.49 34.94 40.63
CA GLU A 103 0.37 35.46 41.43
C GLU A 103 -0.70 34.38 41.61
N ILE A 104 -1.05 34.09 42.87
CA ILE A 104 -2.14 33.17 43.22
C ILE A 104 -3.46 33.95 43.18
N LEU A 105 -4.32 33.64 42.21
CA LEU A 105 -5.65 34.22 42.08
C LEU A 105 -6.70 33.12 42.23
N HIS A 106 -7.46 33.17 43.33
CA HIS A 106 -8.60 32.28 43.56
C HIS A 106 -9.90 33.08 43.43
N GLY A 107 -10.82 32.62 42.58
CA GLY A 107 -12.19 33.15 42.53
C GLY A 107 -12.36 34.49 41.84
N LYS A 108 -11.48 34.85 40.89
CA LYS A 108 -11.65 36.03 40.03
C LYS A 108 -11.77 35.61 38.56
N ALA A 109 -12.64 36.30 37.83
CA ALA A 109 -12.69 36.21 36.38
C ALA A 109 -11.47 36.95 35.79
N SER A 110 -10.78 36.33 34.83
CA SER A 110 -9.73 36.96 34.04
C SER A 110 -10.11 36.91 32.57
N SER A 111 -9.94 38.02 31.86
CA SER A 111 -10.26 38.12 30.43
C SER A 111 -9.08 37.62 29.60
N ILE A 112 -9.15 36.39 29.09
CA ILE A 112 -8.09 35.76 28.29
C ILE A 112 -8.22 36.14 26.81
N GLU A 113 -7.11 36.19 26.09
CA GLU A 113 -7.09 36.30 24.63
C GLU A 113 -6.97 34.91 24.00
N HIS A 114 -7.71 34.65 22.92
CA HIS A 114 -7.68 33.36 22.22
C HIS A 114 -7.53 33.51 20.70
N ASP A 115 -7.19 32.43 20.02
CA ASP A 115 -6.96 32.43 18.57
C ASP A 115 -8.25 32.49 17.71
N GLY A 116 -9.41 32.24 18.32
CA GLY A 116 -10.71 32.28 17.66
C GLY A 116 -10.96 31.07 16.74
N GLN A 117 -10.17 30.01 16.87
CA GLN A 117 -10.24 28.80 16.06
C GLN A 117 -10.74 27.60 16.89
N GLY A 118 -11.27 26.59 16.20
CA GLY A 118 -11.76 25.36 16.83
C GLY A 118 -12.77 25.65 17.94
N MET A 119 -12.44 25.24 19.16
CA MET A 119 -13.27 25.43 20.36
C MET A 119 -13.54 26.90 20.71
N PHE A 120 -12.73 27.85 20.24
CA PHE A 120 -12.93 29.28 20.49
C PHE A 120 -13.71 30.01 19.38
N ALA A 121 -14.14 29.30 18.32
CA ALA A 121 -14.79 29.91 17.18
C ALA A 121 -16.10 30.62 17.56
N GLY A 122 -16.18 31.92 17.29
CA GLY A 122 -17.37 32.73 17.56
C GLY A 122 -17.65 32.99 19.04
N LEU A 123 -16.65 32.83 19.92
CA LEU A 123 -16.67 33.30 21.30
C LEU A 123 -16.13 34.74 21.39
N THR A 124 -16.50 35.45 22.46
CA THR A 124 -16.02 36.81 22.74
C THR A 124 -14.51 36.80 23.02
N ASN A 125 -13.77 37.72 22.42
CA ASN A 125 -12.33 37.88 22.62
C ASN A 125 -12.03 39.34 23.02
N PRO A 126 -11.58 39.62 24.25
CA PRO A 126 -11.23 38.68 25.32
C PRO A 126 -12.40 37.89 25.94
N LEU A 127 -12.14 36.67 26.41
CA LEU A 127 -13.11 35.78 27.06
C LEU A 127 -12.92 35.81 28.59
N PRO A 128 -13.92 36.21 29.40
CA PRO A 128 -13.86 36.09 30.84
C PRO A 128 -13.89 34.62 31.29
N VAL A 129 -12.86 34.17 32.01
CA VAL A 129 -12.74 32.79 32.53
C VAL A 129 -12.39 32.74 34.01
N ALA A 130 -12.82 31.67 34.67
CA ALA A 130 -12.55 31.40 36.06
C ALA A 130 -11.16 30.78 36.30
N ARG A 131 -10.33 31.41 37.14
CA ARG A 131 -9.01 30.89 37.52
C ARG A 131 -8.98 30.45 38.98
N TYR A 132 -8.44 29.25 39.20
CA TYR A 132 -8.31 28.60 40.51
C TYR A 132 -7.00 27.79 40.63
N HIS A 133 -5.92 28.22 39.99
CA HIS A 133 -4.69 27.43 39.86
C HIS A 133 -3.48 28.14 40.50
N SER A 134 -2.66 27.35 41.21
CA SER A 134 -1.37 27.76 41.78
C SER A 134 -0.19 27.40 40.88
N LEU A 135 -0.41 26.51 39.90
CA LEU A 135 0.56 26.05 38.91
C LEU A 135 0.16 26.50 37.50
N VAL A 136 1.15 26.64 36.63
CA VAL A 136 1.00 27.08 35.23
C VAL A 136 1.99 26.34 34.35
N GLY A 137 1.54 25.95 33.16
CA GLY A 137 2.40 25.43 32.10
C GLY A 137 3.27 26.51 31.45
N SER A 138 4.56 26.24 31.28
CA SER A 138 5.52 27.04 30.53
C SER A 138 6.43 26.15 29.71
N ASN A 139 7.28 26.74 28.85
CA ASN A 139 8.11 26.00 27.90
C ASN A 139 7.29 25.02 27.04
N ILE A 140 6.20 25.51 26.44
CA ILE A 140 5.28 24.68 25.66
C ILE A 140 6.02 24.13 24.43
N PRO A 141 6.03 22.79 24.23
CA PRO A 141 6.73 22.16 23.12
C PRO A 141 6.08 22.52 21.78
N ALA A 142 6.86 22.52 20.70
CA ALA A 142 6.40 22.92 19.36
C ALA A 142 5.23 22.09 18.80
N GLY A 143 5.00 20.87 19.33
CA GLY A 143 3.84 20.04 18.97
C GLY A 143 2.50 20.55 19.53
N LEU A 144 2.52 21.42 20.55
CA LEU A 144 1.32 22.00 21.14
C LEU A 144 1.11 23.44 20.66
N THR A 145 -0.05 23.68 20.05
CA THR A 145 -0.50 25.03 19.70
C THR A 145 -1.05 25.72 20.96
N ILE A 146 -0.48 26.85 21.35
CA ILE A 146 -1.06 27.73 22.38
C ILE A 146 -2.23 28.48 21.75
N ASN A 147 -3.46 28.13 22.15
CA ASN A 147 -4.68 28.68 21.57
C ASN A 147 -5.41 29.68 22.48
N ALA A 148 -4.94 29.88 23.72
CA ALA A 148 -5.34 31.02 24.55
C ALA A 148 -4.26 31.42 25.56
N SER A 149 -4.22 32.72 25.91
CA SER A 149 -3.25 33.29 26.86
C SER A 149 -3.80 34.45 27.69
N TYR A 150 -3.11 34.77 28.79
CA TYR A 150 -3.41 35.94 29.64
C TYR A 150 -2.13 36.53 30.21
N ASN A 151 -1.77 37.77 29.84
CA ASN A 151 -0.52 38.41 30.29
C ASN A 151 0.73 37.53 30.10
N GLY A 152 0.81 36.81 28.96
CA GLY A 152 1.89 35.87 28.66
C GLY A 152 1.77 34.48 29.31
N MET A 153 0.78 34.26 30.17
CA MET A 153 0.44 32.97 30.75
C MET A 153 -0.32 32.11 29.73
N VAL A 154 0.05 30.83 29.61
CA VAL A 154 -0.66 29.87 28.76
C VAL A 154 -1.98 29.49 29.43
N MET A 155 -3.10 29.75 28.75
CA MET A 155 -4.44 29.50 29.28
C MET A 155 -5.14 28.34 28.57
N ALA A 156 -4.71 28.00 27.35
CA ALA A 156 -5.14 26.80 26.65
C ALA A 156 -4.04 26.29 25.71
N VAL A 157 -4.00 24.97 25.50
CA VAL A 157 -3.20 24.32 24.45
C VAL A 157 -4.05 23.32 23.67
N ARG A 158 -3.72 23.07 22.40
CA ARG A 158 -4.27 21.96 21.61
C ARG A 158 -3.23 21.27 20.74
N HIS A 159 -3.48 20.00 20.44
CA HIS A 159 -2.78 19.20 19.44
C HIS A 159 -3.80 18.66 18.42
N ASP A 160 -3.76 19.16 17.19
CA ASP A 160 -4.81 18.88 16.20
C ASP A 160 -4.83 17.42 15.71
N ALA A 161 -3.67 16.78 15.53
CA ALA A 161 -3.61 15.39 15.07
C ALA A 161 -4.07 14.39 16.15
N ASP A 162 -3.48 14.47 17.35
CA ASP A 162 -3.88 13.63 18.49
C ASP A 162 -5.27 13.92 19.08
N ARG A 163 -5.95 14.99 18.63
CA ARG A 163 -7.21 15.49 19.21
C ARG A 163 -7.13 15.70 20.73
N VAL A 164 -6.03 16.33 21.19
CA VAL A 164 -5.80 16.64 22.60
C VAL A 164 -5.97 18.14 22.84
N VAL A 165 -6.63 18.52 23.91
CA VAL A 165 -6.82 19.93 24.32
C VAL A 165 -6.79 20.06 25.83
N GLY A 166 -6.17 21.13 26.32
CA GLY A 166 -6.14 21.45 27.74
C GLY A 166 -6.53 22.90 28.02
N PHE A 167 -7.36 23.14 29.03
CA PHE A 167 -7.67 24.47 29.55
C PHE A 167 -7.08 24.66 30.95
N GLN A 168 -6.31 25.73 31.17
CA GLN A 168 -5.78 26.05 32.51
C GLN A 168 -6.87 26.61 33.45
N PHE A 169 -7.96 27.11 32.88
CA PHE A 169 -9.11 27.67 33.60
C PHE A 169 -10.27 26.66 33.69
N HIS A 170 -11.31 27.03 34.42
CA HIS A 170 -12.48 26.17 34.69
C HIS A 170 -13.67 26.59 33.82
N PRO A 171 -13.91 25.97 32.65
CA PRO A 171 -15.08 26.26 31.82
C PRO A 171 -16.41 25.90 32.49
N GLU A 172 -16.40 25.00 33.47
CA GLU A 172 -17.58 24.60 34.26
C GLU A 172 -17.98 25.62 35.34
N SER A 173 -17.12 26.60 35.61
CA SER A 173 -17.38 27.62 36.62
C SER A 173 -18.38 28.65 36.11
N ILE A 174 -19.28 29.09 36.99
CA ILE A 174 -20.21 30.20 36.72
C ILE A 174 -19.50 31.52 36.36
N LEU A 175 -18.23 31.67 36.74
CA LEU A 175 -17.42 32.83 36.41
C LEU A 175 -16.91 32.82 34.96
N THR A 176 -17.12 31.74 34.21
CA THR A 176 -16.76 31.62 32.79
C THR A 176 -18.01 31.82 31.92
N SER A 177 -18.18 33.02 31.35
CA SER A 177 -19.44 33.49 30.75
C SER A 177 -19.95 32.64 29.56
N HIS A 178 -19.05 31.98 28.84
CA HIS A 178 -19.38 31.08 27.72
C HIS A 178 -18.88 29.64 27.93
N GLY A 179 -18.69 29.24 29.19
CA GLY A 179 -18.08 27.96 29.54
C GLY A 179 -18.79 26.73 28.98
N ALA A 180 -20.14 26.71 29.03
CA ALA A 180 -20.94 25.64 28.44
C ALA A 180 -20.77 25.50 26.94
N ARG A 181 -20.81 26.63 26.24
CA ARG A 181 -20.62 26.65 24.78
C ARG A 181 -19.21 26.22 24.42
N LEU A 182 -18.20 26.67 25.17
CA LEU A 182 -16.81 26.26 24.98
C LEU A 182 -16.64 24.75 25.14
N LEU A 183 -17.23 24.13 26.18
CA LEU A 183 -17.18 22.69 26.40
C LEU A 183 -17.82 21.91 25.25
N GLU A 184 -18.99 22.35 24.79
CA GLU A 184 -19.68 21.72 23.66
C GLU A 184 -18.85 21.80 22.38
N GLN A 185 -18.35 23.01 22.03
CA GLN A 185 -17.48 23.20 20.85
C GLN A 185 -16.17 22.40 20.96
N THR A 186 -15.67 22.21 22.18
CA THR A 186 -14.50 21.37 22.43
C THR A 186 -14.79 19.90 22.13
N LEU A 187 -15.94 19.39 22.56
CA LEU A 187 -16.37 18.02 22.26
C LEU A 187 -16.63 17.82 20.77
N GLU A 188 -17.30 18.78 20.12
CA GLU A 188 -17.49 18.77 18.67
C GLU A 188 -16.14 18.71 17.94
N TRP A 189 -15.18 19.57 18.31
CA TRP A 189 -13.82 19.55 17.73
C TRP A 189 -13.07 18.24 18.00
N ALA A 190 -13.17 17.71 19.22
CA ALA A 190 -12.49 16.48 19.63
C ALA A 190 -13.04 15.25 18.90
N LEU A 191 -14.36 15.22 18.68
CA LEU A 191 -15.08 14.11 18.06
C LEU A 191 -15.28 14.26 16.56
N GLN A 192 -14.94 15.41 15.98
CA GLN A 192 -14.79 15.54 14.54
C GLN A 192 -13.80 14.46 14.10
N LYS A 193 -14.36 13.40 13.50
CA LYS A 193 -13.59 12.47 12.68
C LYS A 193 -12.70 13.35 11.85
N LEU A 194 -11.39 13.17 11.98
CA LEU A 194 -10.50 13.69 10.95
C LEU A 194 -11.07 13.07 9.67
N GLU A 195 -11.78 13.86 8.87
CA GLU A 195 -11.79 13.63 7.43
C GLU A 195 -10.33 13.36 7.14
N PRO A 196 -9.95 12.16 6.64
CA PRO A 196 -8.56 11.91 6.33
C PRO A 196 -8.17 13.11 5.48
N ALA A 197 -7.24 13.94 5.99
CA ALA A 197 -6.78 15.13 5.28
C ALA A 197 -6.64 14.68 3.84
N ASN A 198 -7.32 15.30 2.87
CA ASN A 198 -7.51 14.72 1.53
C ASN A 198 -6.15 14.54 0.86
N THR A 199 -5.42 13.49 1.25
CA THR A 199 -3.97 13.35 1.08
C THR A 199 -3.67 13.06 -0.37
N LEU A 200 -4.69 12.62 -1.10
CA LEU A 200 -4.65 12.38 -2.52
C LEU A 200 -4.92 13.65 -3.32
N GLN A 201 -5.58 14.68 -2.79
CA GLN A 201 -5.86 15.89 -3.59
C GLN A 201 -4.57 16.54 -4.10
N PRO A 202 -3.51 16.76 -3.29
CA PRO A 202 -2.26 17.31 -3.80
C PRO A 202 -1.64 16.43 -4.90
N ILE A 203 -1.74 15.11 -4.78
CA ILE A 203 -1.24 14.14 -5.77
C ILE A 203 -2.04 14.24 -7.08
N LEU A 204 -3.36 14.32 -6.99
CA LEU A 204 -4.25 14.48 -8.14
C LEU A 204 -4.01 15.82 -8.85
N GLU A 205 -3.86 16.92 -8.11
CA GLU A 205 -3.55 18.23 -8.70
C GLU A 205 -2.21 18.23 -9.45
N LYS A 206 -1.18 17.54 -8.93
CA LYS A 206 0.07 17.34 -9.65
C LYS A 206 -0.15 16.63 -10.99
N LEU A 207 -0.93 15.54 -10.99
CA LEU A 207 -1.25 14.80 -12.21
C LEU A 207 -2.02 15.67 -13.21
N TYR A 208 -2.96 16.50 -12.75
CA TYR A 208 -3.75 17.40 -13.61
C TYR A 208 -2.89 18.50 -14.24
N GLN A 209 -1.79 18.88 -13.58
CA GLN A 209 -0.79 19.81 -14.08
C GLN A 209 0.31 19.13 -14.91
N ALA A 210 0.12 17.87 -15.30
CA ALA A 210 1.11 17.06 -16.03
C ALA A 210 2.48 16.98 -15.32
N GLN A 211 2.47 16.98 -13.98
CA GLN A 211 3.67 16.71 -13.19
C GLN A 211 3.82 15.21 -12.93
N THR A 212 5.06 14.78 -12.71
CA THR A 212 5.41 13.41 -12.33
C THR A 212 5.24 13.23 -10.84
N LEU A 213 4.81 12.03 -10.44
CA LEU A 213 4.80 11.63 -9.04
C LEU A 213 6.17 11.08 -8.64
N THR A 214 6.54 11.32 -7.38
CA THR A 214 7.62 10.58 -6.74
C THR A 214 7.16 9.14 -6.44
N GLN A 215 8.12 8.24 -6.17
CA GLN A 215 7.78 6.85 -5.81
C GLN A 215 6.85 6.77 -4.58
N PRO A 216 7.05 7.53 -3.48
CA PRO A 216 6.12 7.52 -2.34
C PRO A 216 4.73 8.06 -2.68
N GLU A 217 4.62 9.09 -3.52
CA GLU A 217 3.32 9.63 -3.94
C GLU A 217 2.55 8.64 -4.82
N SER A 218 3.24 7.97 -5.77
CA SER A 218 2.63 6.91 -6.56
C SER A 218 2.20 5.74 -5.67
N HIS A 219 3.05 5.31 -4.74
CA HIS A 219 2.70 4.29 -3.76
C HIS A 219 1.45 4.66 -2.96
N GLN A 220 1.37 5.89 -2.45
CA GLN A 220 0.23 6.38 -1.70
C GLN A 220 -1.06 6.36 -2.53
N LEU A 221 -1.01 6.85 -3.77
CA LEU A 221 -2.15 6.84 -4.69
C LEU A 221 -2.63 5.40 -4.95
N PHE A 222 -1.74 4.53 -5.38
CA PHE A 222 -2.11 3.17 -5.77
C PHE A 222 -2.48 2.30 -4.55
N SER A 223 -1.96 2.58 -3.37
CA SER A 223 -2.41 1.97 -2.10
C SER A 223 -3.86 2.34 -1.78
N ALA A 224 -4.28 3.58 -2.03
CA ALA A 224 -5.68 3.98 -1.87
C ALA A 224 -6.57 3.34 -2.95
N VAL A 225 -6.07 3.22 -4.19
CA VAL A 225 -6.80 2.57 -5.29
C VAL A 225 -7.12 1.11 -4.97
N VAL A 226 -6.13 0.33 -4.53
CA VAL A 226 -6.33 -1.10 -4.23
C VAL A 226 -7.19 -1.35 -2.98
N ARG A 227 -7.31 -0.36 -2.09
CA ARG A 227 -8.22 -0.39 -0.93
C ARG A 227 -9.64 0.10 -1.26
N GLY A 228 -9.88 0.60 -2.47
CA GLY A 228 -11.19 1.13 -2.88
C GLY A 228 -11.52 2.50 -2.30
N GLU A 229 -10.50 3.27 -1.92
CA GLU A 229 -10.63 4.59 -1.29
C GLU A 229 -10.66 5.74 -2.31
N VAL A 230 -10.45 5.44 -3.61
CA VAL A 230 -10.44 6.42 -4.70
C VAL A 230 -11.72 6.32 -5.52
N LYS A 231 -12.38 7.47 -5.76
CA LYS A 231 -13.59 7.52 -6.58
C LYS A 231 -13.28 7.17 -8.04
N PRO A 232 -14.21 6.53 -8.78
CA PRO A 232 -14.00 6.14 -10.18
C PRO A 232 -13.57 7.30 -11.09
N GLU A 233 -14.12 8.50 -10.87
CA GLU A 233 -13.82 9.70 -11.66
C GLU A 233 -12.39 10.18 -11.39
N GLN A 234 -11.94 10.13 -10.13
CA GLN A 234 -10.57 10.49 -9.75
C GLN A 234 -9.55 9.48 -10.30
N LEU A 235 -9.88 8.19 -10.24
CA LEU A 235 -9.02 7.14 -10.81
C LEU A 235 -8.91 7.28 -12.33
N ALA A 236 -10.03 7.53 -13.02
CA ALA A 236 -10.03 7.75 -14.46
C ALA A 236 -9.17 8.96 -14.84
N ALA A 237 -9.34 10.08 -14.15
CA ALA A 237 -8.54 11.28 -14.38
C ALA A 237 -7.05 11.03 -14.13
N ALA A 238 -6.69 10.37 -13.02
CA ALA A 238 -5.30 10.02 -12.72
C ALA A 238 -4.67 9.14 -13.82
N LEU A 239 -5.34 8.06 -14.22
CA LEU A 239 -4.83 7.14 -15.25
C LEU A 239 -4.68 7.81 -16.62
N VAL A 240 -5.63 8.67 -17.00
CA VAL A 240 -5.56 9.41 -18.26
C VAL A 240 -4.45 10.46 -18.23
N SER A 241 -4.31 11.21 -17.13
CA SER A 241 -3.22 12.18 -16.94
C SER A 241 -1.84 11.51 -17.04
N MET A 242 -1.66 10.38 -16.36
CA MET A 242 -0.42 9.60 -16.42
C MET A 242 -0.13 9.09 -17.84
N LYS A 243 -1.15 8.52 -18.52
CA LYS A 243 -1.03 8.03 -19.89
C LYS A 243 -0.65 9.13 -20.90
N VAL A 244 -1.30 10.28 -20.83
CA VAL A 244 -1.07 11.39 -21.77
C VAL A 244 0.35 11.96 -21.61
N ARG A 245 0.83 12.04 -20.37
CA ARG A 245 2.19 12.49 -20.06
C ARG A 245 3.26 11.44 -20.41
N GLY A 246 2.95 10.17 -20.22
CA GLY A 246 3.91 9.07 -20.18
C GLY A 246 4.37 8.79 -18.74
N GLU A 247 4.15 7.56 -18.31
CA GLU A 247 4.46 7.10 -16.96
C GLU A 247 5.97 6.95 -16.75
N GLN A 248 6.48 7.41 -15.60
CA GLN A 248 7.90 7.34 -15.27
C GLN A 248 8.24 6.09 -14.46
N PRO A 249 9.48 5.56 -14.53
CA PRO A 249 9.88 4.35 -13.81
C PRO A 249 9.59 4.39 -12.31
N GLN A 250 9.84 5.52 -11.63
CA GLN A 250 9.54 5.67 -10.20
C GLN A 250 8.03 5.60 -9.89
N GLU A 251 7.18 6.03 -10.82
CA GLU A 251 5.73 5.96 -10.67
C GLU A 251 5.25 4.52 -10.82
N ILE A 252 5.76 3.81 -11.82
CA ILE A 252 5.47 2.38 -12.05
C ILE A 252 5.96 1.57 -10.85
N ALA A 253 7.16 1.84 -10.35
CA ALA A 253 7.72 1.18 -9.17
C ALA A 253 6.87 1.42 -7.91
N GLY A 254 6.45 2.66 -7.66
CA GLY A 254 5.57 3.00 -6.51
C GLY A 254 4.22 2.28 -6.59
N ALA A 255 3.62 2.22 -7.79
CA ALA A 255 2.39 1.49 -8.03
C ALA A 255 2.56 -0.02 -7.84
N ALA A 256 3.60 -0.62 -8.42
CA ALA A 256 3.90 -2.05 -8.26
C ALA A 256 4.14 -2.42 -6.79
N THR A 257 4.88 -1.58 -6.04
CA THR A 257 5.13 -1.77 -4.60
C THR A 257 3.82 -1.76 -3.82
N ALA A 258 2.94 -0.78 -4.05
CA ALA A 258 1.63 -0.71 -3.40
C ALA A 258 0.77 -1.97 -3.66
N LEU A 259 0.82 -2.49 -4.89
CA LEU A 259 0.08 -3.70 -5.26
C LEU A 259 0.65 -4.98 -4.62
N LEU A 260 1.97 -5.07 -4.48
CA LEU A 260 2.65 -6.18 -3.82
C LEU A 260 2.38 -6.19 -2.31
N GLU A 261 2.43 -5.04 -1.64
CA GLU A 261 2.13 -4.93 -0.20
C GLU A 261 0.67 -5.26 0.15
N ASN A 262 -0.25 -5.08 -0.81
CA ASN A 262 -1.66 -5.44 -0.67
C ASN A 262 -2.00 -6.80 -1.29
N ALA A 263 -1.00 -7.57 -1.72
CA ALA A 263 -1.21 -8.92 -2.26
C ALA A 263 -1.36 -9.95 -1.12
N ALA A 264 -2.04 -11.06 -1.41
CA ALA A 264 -2.01 -12.22 -0.53
C ALA A 264 -0.56 -12.75 -0.43
N PRO A 265 -0.13 -13.23 0.75
CA PRO A 265 1.25 -13.63 0.95
C PRO A 265 1.59 -14.93 0.19
N PHE A 266 2.85 -15.05 -0.23
CA PHE A 266 3.44 -16.27 -0.75
C PHE A 266 4.76 -16.57 0.01
N PRO A 267 5.01 -17.82 0.45
CA PRO A 267 6.24 -18.16 1.16
C PRO A 267 7.42 -18.20 0.18
N ARG A 268 8.11 -17.07 0.03
CA ARG A 268 9.26 -16.89 -0.87
C ARG A 268 10.42 -17.85 -0.53
N PRO A 269 11.00 -18.56 -1.51
CA PRO A 269 12.22 -19.35 -1.31
C PRO A 269 13.48 -18.48 -1.25
N ASP A 270 14.55 -19.01 -0.66
CA ASP A 270 15.86 -18.37 -0.61
C ASP A 270 16.77 -18.72 -1.81
N TYR A 271 16.48 -19.83 -2.50
CA TYR A 271 17.24 -20.22 -3.69
C TYR A 271 16.89 -19.32 -4.89
N PRO A 272 17.76 -19.20 -5.91
CA PRO A 272 17.46 -18.45 -7.13
C PRO A 272 16.27 -19.05 -7.90
N PHE A 273 15.34 -18.21 -8.31
CA PHE A 273 14.21 -18.56 -9.15
C PHE A 273 13.79 -17.35 -9.99
N ALA A 274 12.97 -17.58 -11.00
CA ALA A 274 12.58 -16.55 -11.94
C ALA A 274 11.08 -16.55 -12.28
N ASP A 275 10.68 -15.49 -12.97
CA ASP A 275 9.44 -15.42 -13.73
C ASP A 275 9.75 -15.20 -15.22
N ILE A 276 8.82 -15.64 -16.07
CA ILE A 276 8.83 -15.41 -17.51
C ILE A 276 7.41 -15.04 -17.93
N VAL A 277 7.19 -13.77 -18.26
CA VAL A 277 5.84 -13.21 -18.42
C VAL A 277 5.84 -12.00 -19.34
N GLY A 278 4.78 -11.83 -20.12
CA GLY A 278 4.58 -10.65 -20.97
C GLY A 278 3.50 -9.72 -20.43
N THR A 279 3.47 -8.47 -20.88
CA THR A 279 2.36 -7.55 -20.60
C THR A 279 1.06 -7.97 -21.29
N GLY A 280 1.15 -8.81 -22.33
CA GLY A 280 0.06 -9.19 -23.21
C GLY A 280 -0.46 -8.03 -24.06
N GLY A 281 -1.46 -8.32 -24.88
CA GLY A 281 -2.09 -7.30 -25.73
C GLY A 281 -1.25 -6.87 -26.92
N ASP A 282 -0.28 -7.68 -27.31
CA ASP A 282 0.56 -7.52 -28.50
C ASP A 282 -0.21 -7.75 -29.83
N GLY A 283 -1.36 -8.44 -29.74
CA GLY A 283 -2.22 -8.73 -30.89
C GLY A 283 -1.71 -9.85 -31.80
N SER A 284 -0.63 -10.55 -31.41
CA SER A 284 -0.02 -11.60 -32.24
C SER A 284 -0.89 -12.85 -32.37
N ASN A 285 -1.76 -13.10 -31.39
CA ASN A 285 -2.53 -14.35 -31.27
C ASN A 285 -1.63 -15.59 -31.40
N SER A 286 -0.40 -15.50 -30.90
CA SER A 286 0.55 -16.62 -30.90
C SER A 286 0.12 -17.72 -29.92
N ILE A 287 0.79 -18.87 -30.00
CA ILE A 287 0.74 -19.89 -28.94
C ILE A 287 1.21 -19.29 -27.61
N ASN A 288 0.92 -19.95 -26.48
CA ASN A 288 1.32 -19.46 -25.15
C ASN A 288 2.82 -19.69 -24.87
N ILE A 289 3.71 -18.99 -25.59
CA ILE A 289 5.18 -19.15 -25.58
C ILE A 289 5.72 -19.10 -24.16
N SER A 290 5.52 -18.01 -23.41
CA SER A 290 6.01 -17.90 -22.03
C SER A 290 5.46 -18.99 -21.07
N THR A 291 4.33 -19.64 -21.38
CA THR A 291 3.81 -20.76 -20.57
C THR A 291 4.55 -22.05 -20.89
N ALA A 292 4.75 -22.35 -22.17
CA ALA A 292 5.58 -23.48 -22.59
C ALA A 292 7.02 -23.33 -22.08
N SER A 293 7.60 -22.14 -22.24
CA SER A 293 8.96 -21.83 -21.75
C SER A 293 9.12 -22.02 -20.25
N ALA A 294 8.09 -21.78 -19.43
CA ALA A 294 8.17 -22.03 -17.98
C ALA A 294 8.37 -23.51 -17.64
N PHE A 295 7.64 -24.42 -18.29
CA PHE A 295 7.79 -25.86 -18.08
C PHE A 295 9.10 -26.40 -18.65
N VAL A 296 9.51 -25.92 -19.82
CA VAL A 296 10.78 -26.31 -20.44
C VAL A 296 11.96 -25.84 -19.61
N ALA A 297 11.95 -24.59 -19.14
CA ALA A 297 12.97 -24.07 -18.22
C ALA A 297 13.07 -24.89 -16.93
N ALA A 298 11.93 -25.30 -16.36
CA ALA A 298 11.91 -26.17 -15.19
C ALA A 298 12.45 -27.58 -15.48
N ALA A 299 12.19 -28.12 -16.66
CA ALA A 299 12.79 -29.37 -17.12
C ALA A 299 14.30 -29.24 -17.38
N CYS A 300 14.79 -28.05 -17.78
CA CYS A 300 16.21 -27.71 -17.84
C CYS A 300 16.86 -27.49 -16.45
N GLY A 301 16.08 -27.56 -15.36
CA GLY A 301 16.57 -27.45 -13.98
C GLY A 301 16.44 -26.06 -13.35
N LEU A 302 15.87 -25.08 -14.04
CA LEU A 302 15.60 -23.75 -13.48
C LEU A 302 14.38 -23.78 -12.56
N LYS A 303 14.28 -22.81 -11.65
CA LYS A 303 13.12 -22.63 -10.78
C LYS A 303 12.26 -21.48 -11.32
N VAL A 304 10.99 -21.75 -11.65
CA VAL A 304 10.09 -20.77 -12.29
C VAL A 304 8.78 -20.63 -11.50
N ALA A 305 8.60 -19.49 -10.85
CA ALA A 305 7.35 -19.12 -10.19
C ALA A 305 6.55 -18.21 -11.15
N LYS A 306 5.83 -18.81 -12.09
CA LYS A 306 5.18 -18.06 -13.17
C LYS A 306 3.97 -17.30 -12.64
N HIS A 307 3.95 -15.97 -12.76
CA HIS A 307 2.75 -15.17 -12.51
C HIS A 307 1.92 -15.05 -13.78
N GLY A 308 0.59 -15.12 -13.67
CA GLY A 308 -0.27 -15.01 -14.85
C GLY A 308 -1.72 -14.68 -14.56
N ASN A 309 -2.40 -14.24 -15.61
CA ASN A 309 -3.80 -13.80 -15.56
C ASN A 309 -4.61 -14.44 -16.71
N ARG A 310 -5.93 -14.27 -16.67
CA ARG A 310 -6.81 -14.60 -17.81
C ARG A 310 -6.54 -13.67 -18.99
N SER A 311 -6.81 -14.18 -20.20
CA SER A 311 -6.68 -13.35 -21.40
C SER A 311 -7.62 -12.14 -21.36
N VAL A 312 -7.12 -11.01 -21.89
CA VAL A 312 -7.92 -9.80 -22.14
C VAL A 312 -8.14 -9.57 -23.65
N SER A 313 -7.27 -10.10 -24.52
CA SER A 313 -7.28 -9.82 -25.97
C SER A 313 -6.97 -11.00 -26.89
N SER A 314 -6.27 -12.04 -26.40
CA SER A 314 -6.01 -13.27 -27.18
C SER A 314 -7.14 -14.28 -27.00
N LYS A 315 -7.21 -15.26 -27.91
CA LYS A 315 -8.17 -16.38 -27.83
C LYS A 315 -7.90 -17.33 -26.65
N SER A 316 -6.68 -17.36 -26.11
CA SER A 316 -6.27 -18.23 -25.00
C SER A 316 -5.19 -17.57 -24.13
N GLY A 317 -5.50 -17.33 -22.85
CA GLY A 317 -4.55 -16.85 -21.86
C GLY A 317 -3.75 -17.99 -21.21
N SER A 318 -2.71 -17.65 -20.44
CA SER A 318 -1.91 -18.65 -19.73
C SER A 318 -2.75 -19.45 -18.74
N SER A 319 -3.63 -18.80 -17.97
CA SER A 319 -4.52 -19.51 -17.05
C SER A 319 -5.54 -20.41 -17.75
N ASP A 320 -6.05 -19.99 -18.92
CA ASP A 320 -7.07 -20.74 -19.67
C ASP A 320 -6.47 -22.04 -20.22
N LEU A 321 -5.25 -21.95 -20.76
CA LEU A 321 -4.46 -23.10 -21.17
C LEU A 321 -4.12 -24.04 -20.01
N LEU A 322 -3.64 -23.50 -18.87
CA LEU A 322 -3.28 -24.32 -17.72
C LEU A 322 -4.51 -25.06 -17.15
N ALA A 323 -5.67 -24.40 -17.12
CA ALA A 323 -6.93 -25.06 -16.78
C ALA A 323 -7.29 -26.17 -17.79
N ALA A 324 -7.05 -25.96 -19.09
CA ALA A 324 -7.26 -26.99 -20.11
C ALA A 324 -6.32 -28.21 -19.96
N PHE A 325 -5.14 -28.02 -19.35
CA PHE A 325 -4.24 -29.10 -18.91
C PHE A 325 -4.67 -29.79 -17.61
N GLY A 326 -5.74 -29.31 -16.96
CA GLY A 326 -6.22 -29.83 -15.68
C GLY A 326 -5.47 -29.31 -14.47
N ILE A 327 -4.66 -28.25 -14.61
CA ILE A 327 -3.95 -27.64 -13.49
C ILE A 327 -4.92 -26.77 -12.69
N ASN A 328 -4.99 -27.01 -11.38
CA ASN A 328 -5.83 -26.21 -10.49
C ASN A 328 -5.24 -24.81 -10.26
N LEU A 329 -5.91 -23.80 -10.83
CA LEU A 329 -5.57 -22.39 -10.66
C LEU A 329 -5.81 -21.87 -9.22
N GLU A 330 -6.61 -22.57 -8.43
CA GLU A 330 -6.95 -22.23 -7.04
C GLU A 330 -6.00 -22.89 -6.03
N MET A 331 -4.89 -23.50 -6.46
CA MET A 331 -3.85 -24.05 -5.59
C MET A 331 -3.34 -23.01 -4.58
N ASN A 332 -3.30 -23.35 -3.29
CA ASN A 332 -2.86 -22.44 -2.22
C ASN A 332 -1.35 -22.17 -2.27
N ALA A 333 -0.91 -21.14 -1.54
CA ALA A 333 0.45 -20.65 -1.61
C ALA A 333 1.48 -21.72 -1.18
N GLU A 334 1.12 -22.53 -0.17
CA GLU A 334 1.96 -23.61 0.34
C GLU A 334 2.16 -24.71 -0.72
N LYS A 335 1.09 -25.20 -1.34
CA LYS A 335 1.20 -26.22 -2.41
C LYS A 335 1.90 -25.68 -3.65
N SER A 336 1.64 -24.42 -4.02
CA SER A 336 2.36 -23.76 -5.11
C SER A 336 3.86 -23.65 -4.79
N ARG A 337 4.22 -23.42 -3.53
CA ARG A 337 5.62 -23.41 -3.08
C ARG A 337 6.25 -24.82 -3.12
N GLU A 338 5.55 -25.84 -2.64
CA GLU A 338 6.00 -27.23 -2.73
C GLU A 338 6.21 -27.66 -4.20
N ALA A 339 5.31 -27.24 -5.11
CA ALA A 339 5.46 -27.49 -6.54
C ALA A 339 6.72 -26.82 -7.12
N LEU A 340 7.04 -25.60 -6.71
CA LEU A 340 8.28 -24.93 -7.10
C LEU A 340 9.53 -25.68 -6.58
N ASP A 341 9.49 -26.10 -5.31
CA ASP A 341 10.57 -26.83 -4.66
C ASP A 341 10.85 -28.17 -5.37
N GLU A 342 9.80 -28.95 -5.66
CA GLU A 342 9.92 -30.33 -6.16
C GLU A 342 9.91 -30.45 -7.69
N LEU A 343 9.04 -29.71 -8.38
CA LEU A 343 8.89 -29.78 -9.84
C LEU A 343 9.71 -28.72 -10.57
N GLY A 344 10.17 -27.69 -9.86
CA GLY A 344 10.86 -26.55 -10.45
C GLY A 344 9.91 -25.51 -11.07
N VAL A 345 8.59 -25.72 -11.01
CA VAL A 345 7.62 -24.80 -11.58
C VAL A 345 6.36 -24.72 -10.72
N CYS A 346 5.83 -23.51 -10.57
CA CYS A 346 4.49 -23.28 -10.08
C CYS A 346 3.82 -22.14 -10.84
N PHE A 347 2.49 -22.07 -10.74
CA PHE A 347 1.70 -20.99 -11.32
C PHE A 347 1.00 -20.20 -10.22
N LEU A 348 1.13 -18.87 -10.27
CA LEU A 348 0.53 -17.93 -9.34
C LEU A 348 -0.54 -17.15 -10.09
N PHE A 349 -1.81 -17.45 -9.80
CA PHE A 349 -2.95 -16.88 -10.51
C PHE A 349 -3.30 -15.48 -9.98
N ALA A 350 -3.10 -14.44 -10.78
CA ALA A 350 -3.19 -13.04 -10.36
C ALA A 350 -4.47 -12.66 -9.61
N PRO A 351 -5.69 -13.07 -10.02
CA PRO A 351 -6.92 -12.74 -9.30
C PRO A 351 -6.99 -13.28 -7.87
N LYS A 352 -6.25 -14.35 -7.56
CA LYS A 352 -6.17 -14.92 -6.21
C LYS A 352 -5.30 -14.07 -5.28
N TYR A 353 -4.20 -13.54 -5.81
CA TYR A 353 -3.23 -12.79 -5.03
C TYR A 353 -3.55 -11.30 -4.94
N HIS A 354 -4.15 -10.70 -5.99
CA HIS A 354 -4.35 -9.26 -6.07
C HIS A 354 -5.84 -8.87 -6.06
N THR A 355 -6.55 -9.21 -4.98
CA THR A 355 -8.00 -8.93 -4.86
C THR A 355 -8.36 -7.45 -4.97
N GLY A 356 -7.44 -6.56 -4.60
CA GLY A 356 -7.60 -5.11 -4.72
C GLY A 356 -7.79 -4.59 -6.16
N PHE A 357 -7.36 -5.37 -7.18
CA PHE A 357 -7.57 -4.98 -8.59
C PHE A 357 -9.03 -4.78 -8.95
N ARG A 358 -9.97 -5.44 -8.25
CA ARG A 358 -11.41 -5.31 -8.50
C ARG A 358 -11.89 -3.86 -8.43
N HIS A 359 -11.25 -3.02 -7.62
CA HIS A 359 -11.61 -1.60 -7.46
C HIS A 359 -11.25 -0.77 -8.70
N ALA A 360 -10.22 -1.16 -9.45
CA ALA A 360 -9.83 -0.50 -10.70
C ALA A 360 -10.55 -1.07 -11.94
N MET A 361 -11.17 -2.24 -11.85
CA MET A 361 -11.73 -2.94 -13.01
C MET A 361 -12.86 -2.18 -13.73
N PRO A 362 -13.86 -1.60 -13.04
CA PRO A 362 -14.92 -0.85 -13.71
C PRO A 362 -14.36 0.31 -14.54
N VAL A 363 -13.40 1.07 -13.99
CA VAL A 363 -12.77 2.20 -14.70
C VAL A 363 -11.99 1.71 -15.92
N ARG A 364 -11.19 0.64 -15.79
CA ARG A 364 -10.43 0.08 -16.91
C ARG A 364 -11.34 -0.41 -18.05
N GLN A 365 -12.45 -1.08 -17.72
CA GLN A 365 -13.42 -1.56 -18.71
C GLN A 365 -14.16 -0.41 -19.42
N GLN A 366 -14.39 0.72 -18.73
CA GLN A 366 -15.03 1.90 -19.32
C GLN A 366 -14.05 2.69 -20.20
N LEU A 367 -12.80 2.87 -19.77
CA LEU A 367 -11.78 3.61 -20.51
C LEU A 367 -11.39 2.94 -21.84
N LYS A 368 -11.41 1.60 -21.90
CA LYS A 368 -11.07 0.79 -23.10
C LYS A 368 -9.77 1.21 -23.79
N THR A 369 -8.79 1.67 -23.01
CA THR A 369 -7.46 2.05 -23.49
C THR A 369 -6.39 1.53 -22.55
N ARG A 370 -5.17 1.36 -23.07
CA ARG A 370 -4.01 0.92 -22.27
C ARG A 370 -3.66 2.01 -21.25
N THR A 371 -3.38 1.63 -20.01
CA THR A 371 -2.96 2.52 -18.92
C THR A 371 -1.78 1.87 -18.18
N LEU A 372 -1.22 2.53 -17.17
CA LEU A 372 -0.21 1.94 -16.27
C LEU A 372 -0.56 0.52 -15.78
N PHE A 373 -1.83 0.18 -15.58
CA PHE A 373 -2.24 -1.19 -15.20
C PHE A 373 -1.89 -2.27 -16.23
N ASN A 374 -1.64 -1.92 -17.49
CA ASN A 374 -1.21 -2.88 -18.51
C ASN A 374 0.26 -3.27 -18.38
N VAL A 375 1.09 -2.45 -17.72
CA VAL A 375 2.50 -2.77 -17.49
C VAL A 375 2.76 -3.32 -16.09
N LEU A 376 1.79 -3.20 -15.17
CA LEU A 376 1.95 -3.67 -13.79
C LEU A 376 1.94 -5.20 -13.64
N GLY A 377 1.23 -5.95 -14.49
CA GLY A 377 1.05 -7.40 -14.34
C GLY A 377 2.36 -8.19 -14.17
N PRO A 378 3.36 -7.98 -15.05
CA PRO A 378 4.69 -8.57 -14.91
C PRO A 378 5.49 -8.15 -13.67
N LEU A 379 5.14 -7.03 -13.02
CA LEU A 379 5.93 -6.41 -11.96
C LEU A 379 5.45 -6.76 -10.55
N ILE A 380 4.32 -7.46 -10.45
CA ILE A 380 3.62 -7.70 -9.18
C ILE A 380 3.58 -9.19 -8.81
N ASN A 381 4.53 -10.00 -9.27
CA ASN A 381 4.60 -11.40 -8.88
C ASN A 381 4.73 -11.53 -7.34
N PRO A 382 3.76 -12.16 -6.65
CA PRO A 382 3.71 -12.21 -5.18
C PRO A 382 4.84 -13.06 -4.57
N ALA A 383 5.56 -13.85 -5.37
CA ALA A 383 6.74 -14.56 -4.91
C ALA A 383 8.00 -13.68 -4.84
N HIS A 384 7.99 -12.49 -5.44
CA HIS A 384 9.16 -11.59 -5.54
C HIS A 384 10.42 -12.28 -6.10
N PRO A 385 10.35 -12.79 -7.35
CA PRO A 385 11.49 -13.44 -7.99
C PRO A 385 12.68 -12.46 -8.12
N PRO A 386 13.91 -12.88 -7.82
CA PRO A 386 15.11 -12.05 -8.05
C PRO A 386 15.45 -11.92 -9.54
N ILE A 387 14.92 -12.82 -10.38
CA ILE A 387 15.21 -12.91 -11.81
C ILE A 387 13.91 -12.83 -12.63
N ALA A 388 13.89 -12.09 -13.73
CA ALA A 388 12.73 -12.09 -14.63
C ALA A 388 13.08 -11.87 -16.10
N LEU A 389 12.42 -12.61 -16.99
CA LEU A 389 12.31 -12.29 -18.41
C LEU A 389 10.93 -11.68 -18.67
N ILE A 390 10.88 -10.40 -19.01
CA ILE A 390 9.63 -9.66 -19.19
C ILE A 390 9.46 -9.21 -20.64
N GLY A 391 8.38 -9.64 -21.25
CA GLY A 391 7.95 -9.14 -22.55
C GLY A 391 7.11 -7.87 -22.45
N VAL A 392 7.29 -6.93 -23.37
CA VAL A 392 6.44 -5.73 -23.48
C VAL A 392 5.86 -5.56 -24.88
N TYR A 393 4.59 -5.15 -24.97
CA TYR A 393 3.89 -4.94 -26.24
C TYR A 393 4.44 -3.80 -27.11
N SER A 394 5.33 -2.95 -26.58
CA SER A 394 5.86 -1.76 -27.25
C SER A 394 7.36 -1.62 -27.04
N PRO A 395 8.15 -1.28 -28.08
CA PRO A 395 9.58 -1.09 -27.95
C PRO A 395 9.95 0.07 -27.00
N GLU A 396 9.13 1.12 -26.93
CA GLU A 396 9.36 2.26 -26.03
C GLU A 396 9.23 1.92 -24.54
N LEU A 397 8.65 0.76 -24.19
CA LEU A 397 8.54 0.30 -22.81
C LEU A 397 9.75 -0.51 -22.35
N VAL A 398 10.62 -0.95 -23.26
CA VAL A 398 11.73 -1.86 -22.93
C VAL A 398 12.65 -1.26 -21.87
N LEU A 399 13.13 -0.03 -22.10
CA LEU A 399 14.02 0.65 -21.16
C LEU A 399 13.30 1.11 -19.87
N PRO A 400 12.13 1.78 -19.91
CA PRO A 400 11.43 2.19 -18.69
C PRO A 400 11.08 1.04 -17.72
N ILE A 401 10.73 -0.14 -18.26
CA ILE A 401 10.44 -1.30 -17.42
C ILE A 401 11.73 -1.90 -16.84
N ALA A 402 12.84 -1.91 -17.58
CA ALA A 402 14.13 -2.33 -17.02
C ALA A 402 14.60 -1.39 -15.89
N GLU A 403 14.42 -0.08 -16.05
CA GLU A 403 14.67 0.91 -15.00
C GLU A 403 13.77 0.70 -13.79
N THR A 404 12.51 0.35 -14.00
CA THR A 404 11.55 0.01 -12.94
C THR A 404 12.00 -1.22 -12.16
N LEU A 405 12.43 -2.29 -12.84
CA LEU A 405 12.93 -3.51 -12.20
C LEU A 405 14.17 -3.23 -11.33
N ARG A 406 15.04 -2.32 -11.76
CA ARG A 406 16.17 -1.85 -10.95
C ARG A 406 15.71 -1.14 -9.68
N VAL A 407 14.70 -0.28 -9.77
CA VAL A 407 14.11 0.40 -8.59
C VAL A 407 13.43 -0.60 -7.64
N LEU A 408 12.81 -1.65 -8.18
CA LEU A 408 12.19 -2.73 -7.42
C LEU A 408 13.20 -3.73 -6.82
N GLY A 409 14.49 -3.60 -7.13
CA GLY A 409 15.56 -4.42 -6.55
C GLY A 409 15.76 -5.79 -7.17
N TYR A 410 15.36 -5.99 -8.44
CA TYR A 410 15.71 -7.21 -9.18
C TYR A 410 17.22 -7.35 -9.34
N GLN A 411 17.74 -8.57 -9.21
CA GLN A 411 19.18 -8.85 -9.33
C GLN A 411 19.61 -8.95 -10.79
N ARG A 412 18.83 -9.68 -11.60
CA ARG A 412 19.07 -9.82 -13.03
C ARG A 412 17.74 -9.92 -13.77
N ALA A 413 17.57 -9.15 -14.84
CA ALA A 413 16.36 -9.22 -15.63
C ALA A 413 16.64 -8.88 -17.09
N ALA A 414 15.77 -9.33 -17.99
CA ALA A 414 15.73 -8.81 -19.36
C ALA A 414 14.31 -8.39 -19.70
N VAL A 415 14.19 -7.17 -20.22
CA VAL A 415 12.96 -6.70 -20.83
C VAL A 415 13.10 -6.78 -22.33
N VAL A 416 12.13 -7.38 -23.01
CA VAL A 416 12.22 -7.69 -24.44
C VAL A 416 10.99 -7.21 -25.22
N HIS A 417 11.23 -6.81 -26.46
CA HIS A 417 10.20 -6.57 -27.46
C HIS A 417 10.71 -6.98 -28.83
N SER A 418 9.89 -7.63 -29.66
CA SER A 418 10.34 -8.05 -30.98
C SER A 418 9.22 -8.02 -32.02
N GLY A 419 9.35 -7.14 -33.02
CA GLY A 419 8.47 -7.12 -34.19
C GLY A 419 6.98 -7.09 -33.87
N GLY A 420 6.58 -6.38 -32.80
CA GLY A 420 5.19 -6.32 -32.34
C GLY A 420 4.79 -7.37 -31.31
N MET A 421 5.67 -8.30 -30.93
CA MET A 421 5.44 -9.32 -29.90
C MET A 421 6.08 -8.94 -28.57
N ASP A 422 5.43 -9.35 -27.48
CA ASP A 422 5.95 -9.27 -26.11
C ASP A 422 6.70 -10.56 -25.71
N GLU A 423 7.56 -11.07 -26.60
CA GLU A 423 8.37 -12.28 -26.41
C GLU A 423 9.71 -12.08 -27.15
N VAL A 424 10.71 -12.91 -26.87
CA VAL A 424 11.85 -13.07 -27.79
C VAL A 424 11.31 -13.72 -29.07
N SER A 425 11.51 -13.09 -30.22
CA SER A 425 11.01 -13.59 -31.50
C SER A 425 12.13 -13.82 -32.51
N LEU A 426 11.84 -14.65 -33.52
CA LEU A 426 12.78 -15.03 -34.57
C LEU A 426 12.42 -14.40 -35.92
N HIS A 427 11.23 -13.80 -36.07
CA HIS A 427 10.79 -13.16 -37.31
C HIS A 427 11.32 -11.74 -37.47
N ALA A 428 11.77 -11.12 -36.38
CA ALA A 428 12.32 -9.77 -36.32
C ALA A 428 13.44 -9.68 -35.26
N PRO A 429 14.30 -8.66 -35.30
CA PRO A 429 15.22 -8.37 -34.21
C PRO A 429 14.46 -8.18 -32.89
N THR A 430 15.01 -8.73 -31.80
CA THR A 430 14.53 -8.53 -30.44
C THR A 430 15.31 -7.38 -29.80
N VAL A 431 14.62 -6.32 -29.41
CA VAL A 431 15.18 -5.23 -28.61
C VAL A 431 15.20 -5.68 -27.15
N VAL A 432 16.36 -5.56 -26.49
CA VAL A 432 16.59 -6.02 -25.13
C VAL A 432 17.13 -4.88 -24.27
N ALA A 433 16.58 -4.71 -23.07
CA ALA A 433 17.24 -4.03 -21.97
C ALA A 433 17.51 -5.05 -20.86
N GLU A 434 18.78 -5.41 -20.67
CA GLU A 434 19.23 -6.36 -19.65
C GLU A 434 19.72 -5.60 -18.42
N LEU A 435 19.11 -5.87 -17.26
CA LEU A 435 19.58 -5.47 -15.95
C LEU A 435 20.51 -6.56 -15.40
N LYS A 436 21.74 -6.21 -15.03
CA LYS A 436 22.71 -7.09 -14.37
C LYS A 436 23.51 -6.28 -13.36
N ASP A 437 23.49 -6.72 -12.10
CA ASP A 437 24.26 -6.10 -11.01
C ASP A 437 24.02 -4.58 -10.84
N GLY A 438 22.78 -4.13 -11.08
CA GLY A 438 22.39 -2.72 -10.98
C GLY A 438 22.65 -1.88 -12.24
N GLU A 439 23.33 -2.44 -13.25
CA GLU A 439 23.58 -1.79 -14.53
C GLU A 439 22.59 -2.27 -15.60
N ILE A 440 22.14 -1.36 -16.47
CA ILE A 440 21.24 -1.68 -17.58
C ILE A 440 22.00 -1.53 -18.90
N GLN A 441 22.03 -2.60 -19.70
CA GLN A 441 22.61 -2.61 -21.02
C GLN A 441 21.52 -2.82 -22.07
N SER A 442 21.49 -1.97 -23.10
CA SER A 442 20.55 -2.07 -24.21
C SER A 442 21.25 -2.63 -25.45
N TYR A 443 20.65 -3.63 -26.09
CA TYR A 443 21.17 -4.25 -27.30
C TYR A 443 20.04 -4.89 -28.12
N GLN A 444 20.39 -5.46 -29.28
CA GLN A 444 19.46 -6.24 -30.09
C GLN A 444 19.99 -7.66 -30.29
N LEU A 445 19.08 -8.61 -30.39
CA LEU A 445 19.35 -10.00 -30.74
C LEU A 445 18.57 -10.37 -32.00
N THR A 446 19.10 -11.31 -32.76
CA THR A 446 18.52 -11.88 -33.97
C THR A 446 18.46 -13.40 -33.85
N ALA A 447 17.76 -14.09 -34.77
CA ALA A 447 17.70 -15.55 -34.77
C ALA A 447 19.10 -16.20 -34.85
N ASP A 448 20.05 -15.57 -35.55
CA ASP A 448 21.43 -16.04 -35.71
C ASP A 448 22.20 -16.04 -34.38
N ASP A 449 21.89 -15.13 -33.46
CA ASP A 449 22.51 -15.09 -32.12
C ASP A 449 22.12 -16.31 -31.28
N PHE A 450 20.92 -16.85 -31.53
CA PHE A 450 20.43 -18.10 -30.95
C PHE A 450 20.83 -19.35 -31.75
N GLY A 451 21.42 -19.18 -32.93
CA GLY A 451 21.73 -20.29 -33.84
C GLY A 451 20.49 -20.92 -34.47
N LEU A 452 19.39 -20.16 -34.57
CA LEU A 452 18.10 -20.61 -35.07
C LEU A 452 17.80 -19.93 -36.42
N THR A 453 16.95 -20.56 -37.22
CA THR A 453 16.46 -19.96 -38.45
C THR A 453 15.26 -19.03 -38.18
N PRO A 454 15.15 -17.88 -38.87
CA PRO A 454 13.95 -17.06 -38.82
C PRO A 454 12.70 -17.82 -39.29
N TYR A 455 11.56 -17.52 -38.69
CA TYR A 455 10.24 -18.04 -39.08
C TYR A 455 9.28 -16.89 -39.34
N HIS A 456 8.19 -17.16 -40.07
CA HIS A 456 7.11 -16.19 -40.21
C HIS A 456 6.22 -16.19 -38.96
N GLN A 457 5.76 -15.01 -38.56
CA GLN A 457 4.89 -14.86 -37.38
C GLN A 457 3.61 -15.72 -37.46
N GLU A 458 3.06 -15.94 -38.66
CA GLU A 458 1.90 -16.78 -38.90
C GLU A 458 2.12 -18.25 -38.48
N GLN A 459 3.37 -18.72 -38.48
CA GLN A 459 3.73 -20.07 -38.03
C GLN A 459 3.77 -20.21 -36.51
N LEU A 460 3.62 -19.11 -35.78
CA LEU A 460 3.51 -19.09 -34.32
C LEU A 460 2.06 -18.95 -33.86
N ALA A 461 1.09 -18.90 -34.80
CA ALA A 461 -0.31 -18.65 -34.50
C ALA A 461 -0.90 -19.73 -33.59
N GLY A 462 -1.57 -19.28 -32.55
CA GLY A 462 -2.38 -20.10 -31.66
C GLY A 462 -3.85 -20.09 -32.03
N GLY A 463 -4.64 -20.79 -31.22
CA GLY A 463 -6.08 -20.94 -31.36
C GLY A 463 -6.82 -20.75 -30.05
N THR A 464 -7.93 -21.47 -29.91
CA THR A 464 -8.70 -21.66 -28.68
C THR A 464 -7.86 -22.31 -27.57
N PRO A 465 -8.28 -22.24 -26.31
CA PRO A 465 -7.57 -22.93 -25.21
C PRO A 465 -7.33 -24.41 -25.47
N GLU A 466 -8.29 -25.11 -26.07
CA GLU A 466 -8.20 -26.53 -26.42
C GLU A 466 -7.20 -26.79 -27.56
N GLU A 467 -7.22 -25.96 -28.60
CA GLU A 467 -6.24 -26.04 -29.70
C GLU A 467 -4.82 -25.76 -29.17
N ASN A 468 -4.66 -24.73 -28.35
CA ASN A 468 -3.36 -24.41 -27.74
C ASN A 468 -2.89 -25.52 -26.80
N ARG A 469 -3.79 -26.16 -26.05
CA ARG A 469 -3.45 -27.34 -25.23
C ARG A 469 -2.90 -28.46 -26.10
N ASP A 470 -3.53 -28.76 -27.23
CA ASP A 470 -3.08 -29.84 -28.11
C ASP A 470 -1.75 -29.50 -28.80
N ILE A 471 -1.59 -28.25 -29.25
CA ILE A 471 -0.32 -27.76 -29.82
C ILE A 471 0.81 -27.87 -28.78
N LEU A 472 0.60 -27.36 -27.57
CA LEU A 472 1.62 -27.40 -26.52
C LEU A 472 1.85 -28.81 -25.98
N SER A 473 0.83 -29.68 -25.96
CA SER A 473 1.03 -31.10 -25.62
C SER A 473 2.00 -31.76 -26.58
N ARG A 474 1.81 -31.56 -27.89
CA ARG A 474 2.72 -32.10 -28.91
C ARG A 474 4.12 -31.51 -28.77
N LEU A 475 4.22 -30.18 -28.61
CA LEU A 475 5.49 -29.48 -28.42
C LEU A 475 6.28 -30.01 -27.22
N LEU A 476 5.66 -30.05 -26.05
CA LEU A 476 6.32 -30.45 -24.80
C LEU A 476 6.65 -31.96 -24.76
N GLN A 477 6.06 -32.76 -25.66
CA GLN A 477 6.37 -34.18 -25.89
C GLN A 477 7.41 -34.41 -27.01
N GLY A 478 8.03 -33.35 -27.54
CA GLY A 478 9.05 -33.45 -28.60
C GLY A 478 8.48 -33.74 -30.00
N LYS A 479 7.22 -33.39 -30.25
CA LYS A 479 6.50 -33.58 -31.53
C LYS A 479 5.91 -32.27 -32.02
N GLY A 480 6.54 -31.14 -31.66
CA GLY A 480 6.08 -29.80 -32.00
C GLY A 480 6.31 -29.49 -33.48
N GLU A 481 5.81 -28.33 -33.89
CA GLU A 481 6.26 -27.73 -35.15
C GLU A 481 7.59 -27.01 -34.90
N ALA A 482 8.49 -27.03 -35.88
CA ALA A 482 9.82 -26.45 -35.76
C ALA A 482 9.79 -24.97 -35.36
N ALA A 483 8.81 -24.20 -35.83
CA ALA A 483 8.64 -22.79 -35.46
C ALA A 483 8.31 -22.61 -33.97
N HIS A 484 7.43 -23.46 -33.43
CA HIS A 484 7.07 -23.46 -32.01
C HIS A 484 8.23 -23.89 -31.12
N GLU A 485 8.97 -24.92 -31.53
CA GLU A 485 10.19 -25.39 -30.86
C GLU A 485 11.24 -24.30 -30.80
N ALA A 486 11.52 -23.65 -31.93
CA ALA A 486 12.49 -22.57 -32.02
C ALA A 486 12.09 -21.35 -31.17
N ALA A 487 10.81 -20.93 -31.19
CA ALA A 487 10.32 -19.80 -30.41
C ALA A 487 10.43 -20.05 -28.90
N VAL A 488 10.03 -21.23 -28.43
CA VAL A 488 10.19 -21.61 -27.01
C VAL A 488 11.67 -21.71 -26.64
N SER A 489 12.50 -22.28 -27.51
CA SER A 489 13.94 -22.44 -27.28
C SER A 489 14.64 -21.09 -27.13
N ALA A 490 14.33 -20.10 -27.95
CA ALA A 490 14.91 -18.75 -27.84
C ALA A 490 14.57 -18.07 -26.50
N ASN A 491 13.31 -18.16 -26.07
CA ASN A 491 12.86 -17.58 -24.81
C ASN A 491 13.48 -18.28 -23.58
N VAL A 492 13.57 -19.62 -23.60
CA VAL A 492 14.23 -20.35 -22.51
C VAL A 492 15.73 -20.13 -22.51
N ALA A 493 16.38 -20.04 -23.68
CA ALA A 493 17.80 -19.74 -23.79
C ALA A 493 18.14 -18.36 -23.21
N MET A 494 17.28 -17.37 -23.45
CA MET A 494 17.39 -16.05 -22.84
C MET A 494 17.20 -16.12 -21.31
N LEU A 495 16.23 -16.89 -20.81
CA LEU A 495 16.04 -17.09 -19.37
C LEU A 495 17.22 -17.82 -18.70
N MET A 496 17.83 -18.79 -19.39
CA MET A 496 19.04 -19.48 -18.94
C MET A 496 20.25 -18.53 -18.86
N ARG A 497 20.36 -17.60 -19.82
CA ARG A 497 21.36 -16.52 -19.73
C ARG A 497 21.20 -15.70 -18.47
N LEU A 498 19.96 -15.36 -18.07
CA LEU A 498 19.72 -14.65 -16.81
C LEU A 498 20.10 -15.48 -15.56
N HIS A 499 20.29 -16.79 -15.68
CA HIS A 499 20.82 -17.67 -14.63
C HIS A 499 22.34 -17.92 -14.75
N GLY A 500 23.04 -17.17 -15.60
CA GLY A 500 24.51 -17.24 -15.75
C GLY A 500 25.01 -18.13 -16.90
N HIS A 501 24.12 -18.74 -17.68
CA HIS A 501 24.49 -19.49 -18.87
C HIS A 501 24.64 -18.54 -20.07
N GLU A 502 25.77 -17.86 -20.21
CA GLU A 502 25.89 -16.71 -21.13
C GLU A 502 25.86 -17.07 -22.65
N ASP A 503 26.13 -18.32 -23.04
CA ASP A 503 26.12 -18.77 -24.45
C ASP A 503 24.70 -19.16 -24.91
N LEU A 504 24.06 -18.27 -25.68
CA LEU A 504 22.69 -18.47 -26.18
C LEU A 504 22.56 -19.69 -27.10
N LYS A 505 23.58 -20.02 -27.91
CA LYS A 505 23.52 -21.16 -28.84
C LYS A 505 23.61 -22.48 -28.10
N ALA A 506 24.51 -22.55 -27.12
CA ALA A 506 24.61 -23.71 -26.24
C ALA A 506 23.32 -23.92 -25.44
N ASN A 507 22.72 -22.83 -24.95
CA ASN A 507 21.45 -22.90 -24.23
C ASN A 507 20.32 -23.42 -25.13
N VAL A 508 20.21 -22.94 -26.38
CA VAL A 508 19.21 -23.44 -27.34
C VAL A 508 19.37 -24.95 -27.55
N GLN A 509 20.60 -25.44 -27.72
CA GLN A 509 20.83 -26.88 -27.90
C GLN A 509 20.35 -27.68 -26.68
N GLN A 510 20.67 -27.24 -25.45
CA GLN A 510 20.19 -27.89 -24.24
C GLN A 510 18.66 -27.90 -24.16
N VAL A 511 18.01 -26.80 -24.57
CA VAL A 511 16.54 -26.70 -24.57
C VAL A 511 15.92 -27.67 -25.58
N LEU A 512 16.48 -27.77 -26.78
CA LEU A 512 16.02 -28.72 -27.80
C LEU A 512 16.15 -30.16 -27.32
N ASP A 513 17.26 -30.52 -26.68
CA ASP A 513 17.46 -31.86 -26.12
C ASP A 513 16.39 -32.19 -25.06
N VAL A 514 16.05 -31.23 -24.19
CA VAL A 514 14.98 -31.37 -23.19
C VAL A 514 13.60 -31.48 -23.83
N LEU A 515 13.29 -30.65 -24.82
CA LEU A 515 12.03 -30.72 -25.57
C LEU A 515 11.85 -32.09 -26.24
N HIS A 516 12.86 -32.55 -26.97
CA HIS A 516 12.82 -33.84 -27.67
C HIS A 516 12.74 -35.05 -26.72
N SER A 517 13.20 -34.91 -25.48
CA SER A 517 13.04 -35.96 -24.46
C SER A 517 11.61 -36.12 -23.94
N GLY A 518 10.76 -35.11 -24.09
CA GLY A 518 9.41 -35.07 -23.52
C GLY A 518 9.33 -34.70 -22.04
N ALA A 519 10.46 -34.48 -21.37
CA ALA A 519 10.53 -34.22 -19.92
C ALA A 519 9.76 -32.96 -19.48
N ALA A 520 9.57 -31.99 -20.39
CA ALA A 520 8.78 -30.80 -20.09
C ALA A 520 7.29 -31.12 -19.93
N TYR A 521 6.75 -32.09 -20.67
CA TYR A 521 5.37 -32.54 -20.51
C TYR A 521 5.17 -33.28 -19.17
N ASP A 522 6.18 -34.00 -18.68
CA ASP A 522 6.12 -34.65 -17.37
C ASP A 522 5.96 -33.62 -16.24
N ARG A 523 6.50 -32.41 -16.39
CA ARG A 523 6.27 -31.31 -15.42
C ARG A 523 4.83 -30.81 -15.44
N VAL A 524 4.21 -30.73 -16.61
CA VAL A 524 2.79 -30.36 -16.75
C VAL A 524 1.91 -31.37 -16.03
N THR A 525 2.10 -32.66 -16.33
CA THR A 525 1.29 -33.73 -15.74
C THR A 525 1.50 -33.84 -14.23
N ALA A 526 2.75 -33.72 -13.76
CA ALA A 526 3.06 -33.72 -12.34
C ALA A 526 2.46 -32.53 -11.58
N LEU A 527 2.39 -31.34 -12.21
CA LEU A 527 1.74 -30.17 -11.62
C LEU A 527 0.22 -30.33 -11.57
N ALA A 528 -0.39 -30.83 -12.66
CA ALA A 528 -1.83 -31.13 -12.73
C ALA A 528 -2.26 -32.20 -11.72
N ALA A 529 -1.36 -33.13 -11.36
CA ALA A 529 -1.64 -34.17 -10.37
C ALA A 529 -1.72 -33.65 -8.91
N ARG A 530 -1.37 -32.39 -8.63
CA ARG A 530 -1.39 -31.81 -7.26
C ARG A 530 -2.77 -31.33 -6.80
N GLY A 531 -3.80 -31.71 -7.56
CA GLY A 531 -5.21 -31.35 -7.37
C GLY A 531 -5.48 -30.03 -8.04
#